data_AF-A0A4Q9B6L1-F1
#
_entry.id   AF-A0A4Q9B6L1-F1
#
_cell.length_a   1.000
_cell.length_b   1.000
_cell.length_c   1.000
_cell.angle_alpha   90.00
_cell.angle_beta   90.00
_cell.angle_gamma   90.00
#
_symmetry.space_group_name_H-M   'P 1'
#
loop_
_entity.id
_entity.type
_entity.pdbx_description
1 polymer ?
#
loop_
_entity_poly.entity_id
_entity_poly.type
_entity_poly.pdbx_seq_one_letter_code
_entity_poly.pdbx_strand_id
1 'polypeptide(L)'
;MKLAHWVFLLTTLGVGGAGLYLYLSFPFLEVPTPFGPWPLHYLLPGAYALGLVVGGLYALALGWGAFAERRALLKEVRRLQGELEALRRERIEEVPRIPDREEA
;
A
#
# COMPACT_ATOMS: atom_id res chain seq x y z
N MET A 1 -10.14 -7.78 3.28
CA MET A 1 -9.47 -7.41 2.01
C MET A 1 -10.18 -7.90 0.74
N LYS A 2 -10.84 -9.07 0.71
CA LYS A 2 -11.56 -9.56 -0.49
C LYS A 2 -12.69 -8.64 -0.96
N LEU A 3 -13.48 -8.08 -0.04
CA LEU A 3 -14.59 -7.19 -0.38
C LEU A 3 -14.12 -5.95 -1.16
N ALA A 4 -13.06 -5.29 -0.69
CA ALA A 4 -12.48 -4.12 -1.35
C ALA A 4 -12.00 -4.43 -2.78
N HIS A 5 -11.40 -5.61 -3.00
CA HIS A 5 -10.98 -6.04 -4.33
C HIS A 5 -12.18 -6.30 -5.25
N TRP A 6 -13.23 -6.94 -4.74
CA TRP A 6 -14.47 -7.15 -5.50
C TRP A 6 -15.17 -5.84 -5.85
N VAL A 7 -15.28 -4.93 -4.88
CA VAL A 7 -15.86 -3.59 -5.11
C VAL A 7 -15.04 -2.87 -6.17
N PHE A 8 -13.71 -2.83 -6.02
CA PHE A 8 -12.84 -2.21 -7.01
C PHE A 8 -13.04 -2.80 -8.40
N LEU A 9 -13.01 -4.14 -8.52
CA LEU A 9 -13.21 -4.83 -9.80
C LEU A 9 -14.56 -4.50 -10.42
N LEU A 10 -15.65 -4.57 -9.65
CA LEU A 10 -16.99 -4.27 -10.13
C LEU A 10 -17.14 -2.80 -10.54
N THR A 11 -16.53 -1.88 -9.78
CA THR A 11 -16.53 -0.45 -10.12
C THR A 11 -15.75 -0.20 -11.41
N THR A 12 -14.54 -0.75 -11.56
CA THR A 12 -13.72 -0.61 -12.78
C THR A 12 -14.45 -1.18 -13.99
N LEU A 13 -15.05 -2.37 -13.84
CA LEU A 13 -15.80 -3.02 -14.90
C LEU A 13 -17.06 -2.21 -15.27
N GLY A 14 -17.78 -1.68 -14.28
CA GLY A 14 -18.94 -0.83 -14.48
C GLY A 14 -18.60 0.47 -15.20
N VAL A 15 -17.52 1.14 -14.78
CA VAL A 15 -17.00 2.36 -15.42
C VAL A 15 -16.58 2.09 -16.86
N GLY A 16 -15.81 1.03 -17.09
CA GLY A 16 -15.36 0.64 -18.43
C GLY A 16 -16.52 0.25 -19.33
N GLY A 17 -17.46 -0.54 -18.83
CA GLY A 17 -18.66 -0.97 -19.55
C GLY A 17 -19.58 0.20 -19.88
N ALA A 18 -19.83 1.11 -18.93
CA ALA A 18 -20.63 2.30 -19.15
C ALA A 18 -19.96 3.27 -20.15
N GLY A 19 -18.64 3.47 -20.04
CA GLY A 19 -17.89 4.28 -20.99
C GLY A 19 -17.93 3.71 -22.42
N LEU A 20 -17.74 2.39 -22.56
CA LEU A 20 -17.81 1.71 -23.86
C LEU A 20 -19.23 1.72 -24.43
N TYR A 21 -20.24 1.54 -23.59
CA TYR A 21 -21.65 1.67 -23.98
C TYR A 21 -21.95 3.08 -24.50
N LEU A 22 -21.54 4.12 -23.77
CA LEU A 22 -21.72 5.51 -24.20
C LEU A 22 -20.98 5.79 -25.52
N TYR A 23 -19.77 5.27 -25.67
CA TYR A 23 -18.99 5.42 -26.90
C TYR A 23 -19.69 4.79 -28.11
N LEU A 24 -20.28 3.60 -27.96
CA LEU A 24 -20.96 2.90 -29.05
C LEU A 24 -22.37 3.43 -29.34
N SER A 25 -23.14 3.74 -28.30
CA SER A 25 -24.55 4.15 -28.44
C SER A 25 -24.72 5.64 -28.71
N PHE A 26 -23.85 6.49 -28.14
CA PHE A 26 -24.00 7.95 -28.17
C PHE A 26 -22.66 8.66 -28.42
N PRO A 27 -21.95 8.38 -29.54
CA PRO A 27 -20.65 8.98 -29.82
C PRO A 27 -20.71 10.50 -30.02
N PHE A 28 -21.88 11.02 -30.41
CA PHE A 28 -22.15 12.42 -30.71
C PHE A 28 -22.64 13.22 -29.49
N LEU A 29 -22.84 12.58 -28.33
CA LEU A 29 -23.24 13.30 -27.12
C LEU A 29 -22.04 14.06 -26.56
N GLU A 30 -22.16 15.38 -26.58
CA GLU A 30 -21.15 16.30 -26.08
C GLU A 30 -21.68 17.05 -24.86
N VAL A 31 -20.80 17.28 -23.90
CA VAL A 31 -21.08 18.10 -22.73
C VAL A 31 -20.51 19.48 -22.97
N PRO A 32 -21.28 20.56 -22.81
CA PRO A 32 -20.75 21.90 -22.86
C PRO A 32 -19.83 22.11 -21.65
N THR A 33 -18.54 22.30 -21.89
CA THR A 33 -17.57 22.63 -20.84
C THR A 33 -16.95 24.00 -21.10
N PRO A 34 -16.36 24.66 -20.09
CA PRO A 34 -15.68 25.95 -20.27
C PRO A 34 -14.53 25.92 -21.29
N PHE A 35 -14.00 24.74 -21.59
CA PHE A 35 -12.89 24.53 -22.54
C PHE A 35 -13.37 24.09 -23.93
N GLY A 36 -14.68 24.11 -24.17
CA GLY A 36 -15.31 23.65 -25.41
C GLY A 36 -16.20 22.40 -25.21
N PRO A 37 -16.86 21.93 -26.27
CA PRO A 37 -17.64 20.69 -26.21
C PRO A 37 -16.71 19.50 -25.99
N TRP A 38 -17.02 18.67 -25.01
CA TRP A 38 -16.27 17.45 -24.70
C TRP A 38 -17.13 16.22 -24.91
N PRO A 39 -16.61 15.14 -25.52
CA PRO A 39 -17.36 13.91 -25.68
C PRO A 39 -17.74 13.31 -24.32
N LEU A 40 -19.04 13.06 -24.12
CA LEU A 40 -19.58 12.58 -22.85
C LEU A 40 -18.96 11.24 -22.41
N HIS A 41 -18.63 10.38 -23.38
CA HIS A 41 -18.05 9.07 -23.11
C HIS A 41 -16.68 9.13 -22.40
N TYR A 42 -15.97 10.26 -22.46
CA TYR A 42 -14.73 10.46 -21.69
C TYR A 42 -14.94 10.94 -20.26
N LEU A 43 -16.12 11.49 -19.94
CA LEU A 43 -16.35 12.11 -18.65
C LEU A 43 -16.25 11.11 -17.51
N LEU A 44 -16.93 9.97 -17.66
CA LEU A 44 -17.04 8.96 -16.61
C LEU A 44 -15.73 8.16 -16.41
N PRO A 45 -15.04 7.67 -17.47
CA PRO A 45 -13.70 7.09 -17.33
C PRO A 45 -12.65 8.09 -16.88
N GLY A 46 -12.72 9.35 -17.34
CA GLY A 46 -11.79 10.40 -16.99
C GLY A 46 -11.87 10.77 -15.50
N ALA A 47 -13.09 10.98 -14.98
CA ALA A 47 -13.32 11.23 -13.56
C ALA A 47 -12.86 10.05 -12.68
N TYR A 48 -13.12 8.82 -13.12
CA TYR A 48 -12.64 7.62 -12.42
C TYR A 48 -11.11 7.55 -12.37
N ALA A 49 -10.44 7.78 -13.50
CA ALA A 49 -8.98 7.80 -13.56
C ALA A 49 -8.37 8.89 -12.66
N LEU A 50 -8.95 10.09 -12.64
CA LEU A 50 -8.55 11.16 -11.72
C LEU A 50 -8.68 10.75 -10.26
N GLY A 51 -9.79 10.09 -9.90
CA GLY A 51 -9.98 9.54 -8.55
C GLY A 51 -8.90 8.53 -8.16
N LEU A 52 -8.49 7.65 -9.10
CA LEU A 52 -7.40 6.69 -8.86
C LEU A 52 -6.05 7.38 -8.69
N VAL A 53 -5.76 8.42 -9.47
CA VAL A 53 -4.51 9.17 -9.35
C VAL A 53 -4.45 9.86 -7.99
N VAL A 54 -5.51 10.59 -7.60
CA VAL A 54 -5.55 11.31 -6.32
C VAL A 54 -5.51 10.33 -5.14
N GLY A 55 -6.31 9.25 -5.19
CA GLY A 55 -6.31 8.22 -4.16
C GLY A 55 -4.97 7.48 -4.07
N GLY A 56 -4.34 7.20 -5.20
CA GLY A 56 -3.01 6.59 -5.27
C GLY A 56 -1.93 7.49 -4.68
N LEU A 57 -1.93 8.78 -5.01
CA LEU A 57 -1.02 9.76 -4.42
C LEU A 57 -1.19 9.85 -2.89
N TYR A 58 -2.44 9.86 -2.42
CA TYR A 58 -2.73 9.87 -0.99
C TYR A 58 -2.25 8.60 -0.29
N ALA A 59 -2.50 7.42 -0.88
CA ALA A 59 -2.02 6.15 -0.37
C ALA A 59 -0.49 6.07 -0.34
N LEU A 60 0.19 6.62 -1.35
CA LEU A 60 1.65 6.72 -1.39
C LEU A 60 2.18 7.65 -0.30
N ALA A 61 1.57 8.83 -0.12
CA ALA A 61 1.95 9.78 0.91
C ALA A 61 1.83 9.18 2.32
N LEU A 62 0.70 8.52 2.62
CA LEU A 62 0.51 7.81 3.89
C LEU A 62 1.44 6.60 4.04
N GLY A 63 1.63 5.84 2.96
CA GLY A 63 2.50 4.67 2.93
C GLY A 63 3.96 5.02 3.20
N TRP A 64 4.41 6.21 2.80
CA TRP A 64 5.78 6.67 3.05
C TRP A 64 6.07 6.87 4.54
N GLY A 65 5.13 7.46 5.28
CA GLY A 65 5.24 7.63 6.74
C GLY A 65 5.32 6.28 7.46
N ALA A 66 4.41 5.36 7.12
CA ALA A 66 4.39 4.01 7.68
C ALA A 66 5.68 3.21 7.35
N PHE A 67 6.25 3.41 6.16
CA PHE A 67 7.51 2.76 5.78
C PHE A 67 8.70 3.31 6.55
N ALA A 68 8.74 4.63 6.78
CA ALA A 68 9.78 5.28 7.58
C ALA A 68 9.75 4.82 9.04
N GLU A 69 8.57 4.79 9.66
CA GLU A 69 8.37 4.27 11.02
C GLU A 69 8.80 2.81 11.14
N ARG A 70 8.38 1.96 10.18
CA ARG A 70 8.79 0.56 10.15
C ARG A 70 10.31 0.40 10.03
N ARG A 71 10.98 1.25 9.26
CA ARG A 71 12.46 1.26 9.17
C ARG A 71 13.11 1.67 10.48
N ALA A 72 12.56 2.66 11.19
CA ALA A 72 13.06 3.08 12.49
C ALA A 72 12.93 1.94 13.51
N LEU A 73 11.75 1.33 13.60
CA LEU A 73 11.49 0.17 14.46
C LEU A 73 12.42 -1.00 14.16
N LEU A 74 12.69 -1.30 12.89
CA LEU A 74 13.63 -2.37 12.51
C LEU A 74 15.07 -2.06 12.93
N LYS A 75 15.49 -0.79 12.93
CA LYS A 75 16.81 -0.40 13.46
C LYS A 75 16.87 -0.58 14.97
N GLU A 76 15.82 -0.17 15.69
CA GLU A 76 15.68 -0.35 17.14
C GLU A 76 15.80 -1.83 17.51
N VAL A 77 15.05 -2.70 16.81
CA VAL A 77 15.08 -4.15 17.02
C VAL A 77 16.48 -4.73 16.81
N ARG A 78 17.20 -4.31 15.76
CA ARG A 78 18.58 -4.77 15.52
C ARG A 78 19.53 -4.31 16.61
N ARG A 79 19.38 -3.09 17.11
CA ARG A 79 20.19 -2.58 18.22
C ARG A 79 19.94 -3.38 19.50
N LEU A 80 18.66 -3.60 19.85
CA LEU A 80 18.28 -4.40 21.01
C LEU A 80 18.76 -5.85 20.91
N GLN A 81 18.75 -6.44 19.71
CA GLN A 81 19.34 -7.75 19.48
C GLN A 81 20.86 -7.76 19.73
N GLY A 82 21.57 -6.72 19.29
CA GLY A 82 23.01 -6.58 19.57
C GLY A 82 23.33 -6.40 21.06
N GLU A 83 22.52 -5.62 21.79
CA GLU A 83 22.65 -5.44 23.23
C GLU A 83 22.36 -6.76 23.98
N LEU A 84 21.35 -7.52 23.56
CA LEU A 84 21.06 -8.85 24.11
C LEU A 84 22.18 -9.86 23.82
N GLU A 85 22.79 -9.83 22.63
CA GLU A 85 23.92 -10.69 22.30
C GLU A 85 25.17 -10.35 23.11
N ALA A 86 25.44 -9.06 23.36
CA ALA A 86 26.52 -8.61 24.23
C ALA A 86 26.30 -9.05 25.68
N LEU A 87 25.10 -8.82 26.23
CA LEU A 87 24.72 -9.28 27.57
C LEU A 87 24.77 -10.81 27.68
N ARG A 88 24.42 -11.54 26.62
CA ARG A 88 24.53 -13.00 26.59
C ARG A 88 25.99 -13.46 26.60
N ARG A 89 26.91 -12.71 25.97
CA ARG A 89 28.35 -13.01 26.00
C ARG A 89 28.97 -12.70 27.37
N GLU A 90 28.68 -11.54 27.96
CA GLU A 90 29.12 -11.22 29.32
C GLU A 90 28.61 -12.23 30.35
N ARG A 91 27.33 -12.66 30.23
CA ARG A 91 26.78 -13.69 31.11
C ARG A 91 27.33 -15.11 30.84
N ILE A 92 28.03 -15.34 29.73
CA ILE A 92 28.80 -16.59 29.50
C ILE A 92 30.19 -16.49 30.14
N GLU A 93 30.76 -15.28 30.23
CA GLU A 93 32.02 -15.01 30.95
C GLU A 93 31.86 -15.02 32.48
N GLU A 94 30.72 -14.56 33.00
CA GLU A 94 30.45 -14.55 34.45
C GLU A 94 29.85 -15.85 35.01
N VAL A 95 29.36 -16.77 34.18
CA VAL A 95 28.92 -18.07 34.71
C VAL A 95 30.19 -18.86 35.06
N PRO A 96 30.47 -19.09 36.36
CA PRO A 96 31.54 -20.01 36.70
C PRO A 96 31.14 -21.34 36.08
N ARG A 97 32.01 -21.84 35.20
CA ARG A 97 31.93 -23.20 34.66
C ARG A 97 31.85 -24.12 35.88
N ILE A 98 30.63 -24.55 36.24
CA ILE A 98 30.41 -25.54 37.30
C ILE A 98 31.12 -26.80 36.78
N PRO A 99 32.29 -27.16 37.35
CA PRO A 99 33.03 -28.31 36.91
C PRO A 99 32.45 -29.49 37.68
N ASP A 100 31.27 -29.96 37.26
CA ASP A 100 30.71 -31.25 37.72
C ASP A 100 29.54 -31.67 36.84
N ARG A 101 29.82 -31.81 35.55
CA ARG A 101 29.02 -32.69 34.68
C ARG A 101 29.93 -33.51 33.80
N GLU A 102 30.92 -34.13 34.44
CA GLU A 102 31.31 -35.48 34.07
C GLU A 102 30.52 -36.44 34.98
N GLU A 103 30.11 -37.57 34.42
CA GLU A 103 29.52 -38.75 35.10
C GLU A 103 28.02 -38.71 35.48
N ALA A 104 27.19 -39.17 34.53
CA ALA A 104 26.26 -40.32 34.69
C ALA A 104 25.43 -40.53 33.41
#